data_AF-A0A945VBI0-F1
#
_entry.id   AF-A0A945VBI0-F1
#
_cell.length_a   1.000
_cell.length_b   1.000
_cell.length_c   1.000
_cell.angle_alpha   90.00
_cell.angle_beta   90.00
_cell.angle_gamma   90.00
#
_symmetry.space_group_name_H-M   'P 1'
#
loop_
_entity.id
_entity.type
_entity.pdbx_description
1 polymer ?
#
loop_
_entity_poly.entity_id
_entity_poly.type
_entity_poly.pdbx_seq_one_letter_code
_entity_poly.pdbx_strand_id
1 'polypeptide(L)' 'MFKKKIINVCEFTGSILAMVYALLIASNTGNEILGFSLLLISAILFAIWGYMDKRWAFFALQFFYASSALIGLFRWA' A
#
# COMPACT_ATOMS: atom_id res chain seq x y z
N MET A 1 -9.37 -23.48 -0.03
CA MET A 1 -10.29 -22.49 0.56
C MET A 1 -9.56 -21.35 1.30
N PHE A 2 -8.59 -21.66 2.18
CA PHE A 2 -7.88 -20.66 3.00
C PHE A 2 -7.07 -19.61 2.19
N LYS A 3 -6.33 -20.05 1.15
CA LYS A 3 -5.57 -19.15 0.26
C LYS A 3 -6.44 -18.05 -0.37
N LYS A 4 -7.60 -18.41 -0.93
CA LYS A 4 -8.54 -17.46 -1.54
C LYS A 4 -9.06 -16.44 -0.53
N LYS A 5 -9.31 -16.85 0.72
CA LYS A 5 -9.79 -15.96 1.78
C LYS A 5 -8.74 -14.91 2.16
N ILE A 6 -7.47 -15.30 2.27
CA ILE A 6 -6.35 -14.38 2.57
C ILE A 6 -6.15 -13.39 1.42
N ILE A 7 -6.22 -13.87 0.17
CA ILE A 7 -6.10 -13.06 -1.05
C ILE A 7 -7.20 -11.98 -1.06
N ASN A 8 -8.47 -12.36 -0.89
CA ASN A 8 -9.58 -11.39 -0.87
C ASN A 8 -9.46 -10.38 0.27
N VAL A 9 -9.02 -10.81 1.45
CA VAL A 9 -8.84 -9.88 2.58
C VAL A 9 -7.74 -8.88 2.27
N CYS A 10 -6.56 -9.31 1.80
CA CYS A 10 -5.46 -8.41 1.45
C CYS A 10 -5.82 -7.44 0.33
N GLU A 11 -6.53 -7.91 -0.69
CA GLU A 11 -6.96 -7.07 -1.82
C GLU A 11 -7.95 -5.99 -1.36
N PHE A 12 -8.97 -6.40 -0.58
CA PHE A 12 -10.01 -5.50 -0.11
C PHE A 12 -9.45 -4.46 0.88
N THR A 13 -8.69 -4.92 1.89
CA THR A 13 -8.09 -3.99 2.86
C THR A 13 -7.02 -3.13 2.21
N GLY A 14 -6.16 -3.70 1.36
CA GLY A 14 -5.15 -2.96 0.60
C GLY A 14 -5.76 -1.83 -0.23
N SER A 15 -6.89 -2.09 -0.89
CA SER A 15 -7.61 -1.11 -1.72
C SER A 15 -8.24 0.01 -0.90
N ILE A 16 -8.84 -0.30 0.26
CA ILE A 16 -9.41 0.72 1.14
C ILE A 16 -8.31 1.63 1.69
N LEU A 17 -7.22 1.03 2.20
CA LEU A 17 -6.07 1.81 2.64
C LEU A 17 -5.50 2.66 1.51
N ALA A 18 -5.55 2.16 0.27
CA ALA A 18 -5.07 2.87 -0.90
C ALA A 18 -5.82 4.17 -1.16
N MET A 19 -7.14 4.09 -1.13
CA MET A 19 -8.01 5.26 -1.30
C MET A 19 -7.81 6.27 -0.17
N VAL A 20 -7.75 5.79 1.08
CA VAL A 20 -7.61 6.66 2.25
C VAL A 20 -6.26 7.38 2.24
N TYR A 21 -5.16 6.69 1.94
CA TYR A 21 -3.85 7.34 1.88
C TYR A 21 -3.79 8.36 0.75
N ALA A 22 -4.36 8.05 -0.42
CA ALA A 22 -4.30 8.94 -1.57
C ALA A 22 -5.03 10.25 -1.29
N LEU A 23 -6.19 10.15 -0.64
CA LEU A 23 -6.95 11.31 -0.18
C LEU A 23 -6.19 12.11 0.89
N LEU A 24 -5.59 11.44 1.87
CA LEU A 24 -4.80 12.11 2.93
C LEU A 24 -3.62 12.90 2.35
N ILE A 25 -2.84 12.28 1.45
CA ILE A 25 -1.69 12.94 0.82
C ILE A 25 -2.17 14.10 -0.09
N ALA A 26 -3.24 13.90 -0.87
CA ALA A 26 -3.78 14.92 -1.76
C ALA A 26 -4.45 16.09 -1.01
N SER A 27 -5.03 15.83 0.15
CA SER A 27 -5.71 16.84 0.98
C SER A 27 -4.75 17.87 1.59
N ASN A 28 -3.43 17.59 1.60
CA ASN A 28 -2.40 18.52 2.10
C ASN A 28 -2.73 19.10 3.49
N THR A 29 -3.29 18.28 4.38
CA THR A 29 -3.79 18.72 5.71
C THR A 29 -2.69 18.68 6.79
N GLY A 30 -1.43 18.43 6.42
CA GLY A 30 -0.32 18.25 7.38
C GLY A 30 -0.20 16.83 7.94
N ASN A 31 -1.02 15.88 7.44
CA ASN A 31 -1.01 14.47 7.83
C ASN A 31 -0.25 13.58 6.83
N GLU A 32 0.71 14.14 6.10
CA GLU A 32 1.54 13.44 5.12
C GLU A 32 2.20 12.19 5.71
N ILE A 33 2.67 12.23 6.96
CA ILE A 33 3.26 11.09 7.67
C ILE A 33 2.27 9.92 7.78
N LEU A 34 1.00 10.21 8.13
CA LEU A 34 -0.05 9.18 8.16
C LEU A 34 -0.32 8.67 6.74
N GLY A 35 -0.41 9.57 5.75
CA GLY A 35 -0.58 9.20 4.34
C GLY A 35 0.51 8.22 3.87
N PHE A 36 1.78 8.54 4.07
CA PHE A 36 2.87 7.66 3.67
C PHE A 36 2.94 6.36 4.49
N SER A 37 2.53 6.38 5.77
CA SER A 37 2.42 5.17 6.59
C SER A 37 1.34 4.22 6.05
N LEU A 38 0.17 4.75 5.69
CA LEU A 38 -0.91 3.95 5.08
C LEU A 38 -0.52 3.45 3.69
N LEU A 39 0.23 4.24 2.90
CA LEU A 39 0.78 3.83 1.62
C LEU A 39 1.72 2.63 1.78
N LEU A 40 2.61 2.67 2.79
CA LEU A 40 3.53 1.56 3.08
C LEU A 40 2.77 0.28 3.44
N ILE A 41 1.77 0.38 4.30
CA ILE A 41 0.94 -0.77 4.69
C ILE A 41 0.18 -1.33 3.48
N SER A 42 -0.45 -0.46 2.69
CA SER A 42 -1.16 -0.85 1.47
C SER A 42 -0.23 -1.56 0.47
N ALA A 43 0.99 -1.03 0.28
CA ALA A 43 1.96 -1.63 -0.63
C ALA A 43 2.40 -3.03 -0.18
N ILE A 44 2.58 -3.27 1.12
CA ILE A 44 2.90 -4.60 1.67
C ILE A 44 1.75 -5.58 1.42
N LEU A 45 0.50 -5.15 1.66
CA LEU A 45 -0.69 -5.99 1.42
C LEU A 45 -0.82 -6.37 -0.06
N PHE A 46 -0.60 -5.41 -0.97
CA PHE A 46 -0.61 -5.67 -2.40
C PHE A 46 0.58 -6.49 -2.88
N ALA A 47 1.73 -6.40 -2.21
CA ALA A 47 2.88 -7.25 -2.51
C ALA A 47 2.58 -8.71 -2.14
N ILE A 48 1.99 -8.95 -0.96
CA ILE A 48 1.55 -10.30 -0.54
C ILE A 48 0.53 -10.85 -1.54
N TRP A 49 -0.47 -10.05 -1.92
CA TRP A 49 -1.46 -10.44 -2.91
C TRP A 49 -0.83 -10.74 -4.28
N GLY A 50 0.00 -9.84 -4.80
CA GLY A 50 0.66 -9.98 -6.10
C GLY A 50 1.60 -11.18 -6.16
N TYR A 51 2.29 -11.50 -5.06
CA TYR A 51 3.09 -12.71 -4.95
C TYR A 51 2.23 -13.97 -4.95
N MET A 52 1.10 -13.98 -4.22
CA MET A 52 0.19 -15.12 -4.15
C MET A 52 -0.53 -15.42 -5.47
N ASP A 53 -0.91 -14.38 -6.23
CA ASP A 53 -1.59 -14.49 -7.53
C ASP A 53 -0.61 -14.60 -8.71
N LYS A 54 0.70 -14.64 -8.44
CA LYS A 54 1.79 -14.66 -9.46
C LYS A 54 1.76 -13.46 -10.42
N ARG A 55 1.27 -12.32 -9.95
CA ARG A 55 1.22 -11.03 -10.67
C ARG A 55 2.56 -10.30 -10.51
N TRP A 56 3.61 -10.82 -11.12
CA TRP A 56 4.99 -10.34 -10.91
C TRP A 56 5.21 -8.86 -11.23
N ALA A 57 4.57 -8.33 -12.27
CA ALA A 57 4.66 -6.91 -12.61
C ALA A 57 4.03 -6.02 -11.51
N PHE A 58 2.88 -6.44 -10.98
CA PHE A 58 2.21 -5.71 -9.90
C PHE A 58 2.99 -5.80 -8.59
N PHE A 59 3.55 -6.97 -8.28
CA PHE A 59 4.44 -7.17 -7.14
C PHE A 59 5.69 -6.27 -7.21
N ALA A 60 6.35 -6.22 -8.37
CA ALA A 60 7.52 -5.35 -8.56
C ALA A 60 7.16 -3.87 -8.40
N LEU A 61 5.96 -3.45 -8.83
CA LEU A 61 5.47 -2.09 -8.64
C LEU A 61 5.34 -1.71 -7.15
N GLN A 62 4.95 -2.67 -6.31
CA GLN A 62 4.84 -2.43 -4.86
C GLN A 62 6.18 -2.12 -4.19
N PHE A 63 7.30 -2.60 -4.74
CA PHE A 63 8.62 -2.21 -4.27
C PHE A 63 8.88 -0.71 -4.45
N PHE A 64 8.48 -0.16 -5.60
CA PHE A 64 8.59 1.28 -5.86
C PHE A 64 7.65 2.08 -4.95
N TYR A 65 6.41 1.61 -4.74
CA TYR A 65 5.49 2.24 -3.80
C TYR A 65 6.04 2.23 -2.37
N ALA A 66 6.55 1.10 -1.88
CA ALA A 66 7.16 1.02 -0.56
C ALA A 66 8.38 1.94 -0.42
N SER A 67 9.23 2.01 -1.45
CA SER A 67 10.39 2.92 -1.48
C SER A 67 9.95 4.38 -1.43
N SER A 68 8.94 4.75 -2.23
CA SER A 68 8.34 6.10 -2.19
C SER A 68 7.70 6.41 -0.84
N ALA A 69 7.08 5.42 -0.19
CA ALA A 69 6.51 5.56 1.15
C ALA A 69 7.60 5.91 2.16
N LEU A 70 8.71 5.16 2.15
CA LEU A 70 9.84 5.38 3.04
C LEU A 70 10.47 6.76 2.81
N ILE A 71 10.73 7.14 1.55
CA ILE A 71 11.26 8.47 1.22
C ILE A 71 10.30 9.57 1.69
N GLY A 72 8.99 9.38 1.49
CA GLY A 72 7.95 10.29 1.98
C GLY A 72 7.98 10.42 3.51
N LEU A 73 8.04 9.30 4.23
CA LEU A 73 8.15 9.29 5.68
C LEU A 73 9.40 10.01 6.16
N PHE A 74 10.58 9.73 5.59
CA PHE A 74 11.81 10.43 5.99
C PHE A 74 11.81 11.92 5.67
N ARG A 75 11.09 12.35 4.63
CA ARG A 75 11.01 13.76 4.23
C ARG A 75 10.09 14.58 5.14
N TRP A 76 9.04 13.95 5.68
CA TRP A 76 8.01 14.62 6.47
C TRP A 76 8.01 14.25 7.95
N ALA A 77 8.88 13.33 8.38
CA ALA A 77 9.17 13.05 9.79
C ALA A 77 9.92 14.21 10.44
#